data_AF-A0A9D4H5W8-F1
#
_entry.id   AF-A0A9D4H5W8-F1
#
_cell.length_a   1.000
_cell.length_b   1.000
_cell.length_c   1.000
_cell.angle_alpha   90.00
_cell.angle_beta   90.00
_cell.angle_gamma   90.00
#
_symmetry.space_group_name_H-M   'P 1'
#
loop_
_entity.id
_entity.type
_entity.pdbx_description
1 polymer ?
#
loop_
_entity_poly.entity_id
_entity_poly.type
_entity_poly.pdbx_seq_one_letter_code
_entity_poly.pdbx_strand_id
1 'polypeptide(L)'
;MVDENLVAIARLREDTLDTLAVPECCIHYEEMDSDPNPSETHLRELACRLSHRISKSLGRNWRPLPDDSLPEAIFDEMANAEEVYNHIFLEDQKYIQM
;
A
#
# COMPACT_ATOMS: atom_id res chain seq x y z
N MET A 1 4.36 11.41 6.64
CA MET A 1 4.94 10.07 6.82
C MET A 1 3.92 8.98 6.48
N VAL A 2 3.72 8.73 5.18
CA VAL A 2 2.80 7.67 4.68
C VAL A 2 3.30 6.29 5.10
N ASP A 3 4.62 6.08 5.15
CA ASP A 3 5.29 4.89 5.63
C ASP A 3 5.00 4.59 7.13
N GLU A 4 5.05 5.61 7.99
CA GLU A 4 4.71 5.48 9.40
C GLU A 4 3.21 5.24 9.60
N ASN A 5 2.37 5.85 8.77
CA ASN A 5 0.92 5.62 8.82
C ASN A 5 0.57 4.18 8.46
N LEU A 6 1.19 3.62 7.41
CA LEU A 6 0.98 2.22 7.02
C LEU A 6 1.44 1.25 8.11
N VAL A 7 2.59 1.51 8.72
CA VAL A 7 3.08 0.73 9.87
C VAL A 7 2.16 0.85 11.08
N ALA A 8 1.62 2.04 11.35
CA ALA A 8 0.67 2.25 12.44
C ALA A 8 -0.65 1.51 12.19
N ILE A 9 -1.20 1.57 10.97
CA ILE A 9 -2.39 0.81 10.57
C ILE A 9 -2.16 -0.69 10.77
N ALA A 10 -1.02 -1.20 10.31
CA ALA A 10 -0.65 -2.60 10.47
C ALA A 10 -0.62 -3.02 11.95
N ARG A 11 -0.01 -2.21 12.83
CA ARG A 11 0.04 -2.49 14.28
C ARG A 11 -1.32 -2.42 14.95
N LEU A 12 -2.14 -1.42 14.61
CA LEU A 12 -3.42 -1.17 15.28
C LEU A 12 -4.49 -2.18 14.89
N ARG A 13 -4.36 -2.80 13.72
CA ARG A 13 -5.38 -3.69 13.15
C ARG A 13 -4.90 -5.11 12.90
N GLU A 14 -3.73 -5.49 13.42
CA GLU A 14 -3.09 -6.81 13.20
C GLU A 14 -4.11 -7.96 13.18
N ASP A 15 -4.89 -8.11 14.25
CA ASP A 15 -5.84 -9.23 14.41
C ASP A 15 -7.15 -9.07 13.62
N THR A 16 -7.44 -7.87 13.12
CA THR A 16 -8.73 -7.54 12.48
C THR A 16 -8.62 -7.33 10.97
N LEU A 17 -7.41 -7.29 10.45
CA LEU A 17 -7.12 -6.93 9.08
C LEU A 17 -6.79 -8.18 8.27
N ASP A 18 -7.79 -8.71 7.58
CA ASP A 18 -7.62 -9.90 6.72
C ASP A 18 -6.62 -9.64 5.60
N THR A 19 -6.68 -8.46 4.97
CA THR A 19 -5.75 -8.06 3.90
C THR A 19 -5.36 -6.58 4.03
N LEU A 20 -4.08 -6.27 3.79
CA LEU A 20 -3.58 -4.90 3.63
C LEU A 20 -3.08 -4.73 2.19
N ALA A 21 -3.97 -4.46 1.24
CA ALA A 21 -3.59 -4.22 -0.14
C ALA A 21 -3.30 -2.73 -0.35
N VAL A 22 -2.04 -2.39 -0.65
CA VAL A 22 -1.62 -1.01 -0.93
C VAL A 22 -0.80 -1.01 -2.22
N PRO A 23 -1.27 -0.34 -3.29
CA PRO A 23 -0.52 -0.15 -4.53
C PRO A 23 0.89 0.43 -4.32
N GLU A 24 1.85 -0.02 -5.11
CA GLU A 24 3.21 0.55 -5.12
C GLU A 24 3.19 2.04 -5.44
N CYS A 25 2.40 2.47 -6.44
CA CYS A 25 2.23 3.88 -6.81
C CYS A 25 1.67 4.78 -5.69
N CYS A 26 1.05 4.20 -4.66
CA CYS A 26 0.49 4.95 -3.52
C CYS A 26 1.50 5.13 -2.36
N ILE A 27 2.68 4.54 -2.46
CA ILE A 27 3.70 4.59 -1.41
C ILE A 27 4.74 5.64 -1.78
N HIS A 28 4.66 6.80 -1.13
CA HIS A 28 5.68 7.83 -1.24
C HIS A 28 6.77 7.63 -0.20
N TYR A 29 8.02 7.50 -0.63
CA TYR A 29 9.17 7.40 0.27
C TYR A 29 9.77 8.79 0.48
N GLU A 30 9.68 9.35 1.70
CA GLU A 30 10.13 10.73 1.98
C GLU A 30 11.63 10.96 1.71
N GLU A 31 12.47 9.91 1.76
CA GLU A 31 13.88 9.99 1.37
C GLU A 31 14.05 10.36 -0.14
N MET A 32 13.00 10.18 -0.96
CA MET A 32 12.94 10.65 -2.37
C MET A 32 12.67 12.16 -2.49
N ASP A 33 12.14 12.84 -1.47
CA ASP A 33 11.92 14.30 -1.53
C ASP A 33 13.23 15.08 -1.43
N SER A 34 14.30 14.44 -0.94
CA SER A 34 15.63 15.04 -0.77
C SER A 34 16.54 14.84 -2.00
N ASP A 35 16.29 13.81 -2.81
CA ASP A 35 17.00 13.52 -4.05
C ASP A 35 15.99 13.28 -5.16
N PRO A 36 15.84 14.21 -6.14
CA PRO A 36 14.86 14.09 -7.21
C PRO A 36 15.17 12.95 -8.20
N ASN A 37 16.33 12.30 -8.09
CA ASN A 37 16.68 11.16 -8.93
C ASN A 37 17.33 10.04 -8.10
N PRO A 38 16.56 9.43 -7.18
CA PRO A 38 17.09 8.41 -6.28
C PRO A 38 17.50 7.18 -7.09
N SER A 39 18.65 6.59 -6.73
CA SER A 39 19.09 5.37 -7.38
C SER A 39 18.09 4.21 -7.18
N GLU A 40 17.95 3.35 -8.19
CA GLU A 40 17.07 2.17 -8.11
C GLU A 40 17.40 1.27 -6.91
N THR A 41 18.69 1.13 -6.58
CA THR A 41 19.15 0.39 -5.39
C THR A 41 18.60 1.00 -4.10
N HIS A 42 18.63 2.33 -3.98
CA HIS A 42 18.11 3.03 -2.81
C HIS A 42 16.60 2.88 -2.67
N LEU A 43 15.86 2.94 -3.77
CA LEU A 43 14.41 2.68 -3.79
C LEU A 43 14.09 1.26 -3.34
N ARG A 44 14.85 0.26 -3.79
CA ARG A 44 14.71 -1.12 -3.33
C ARG A 44 14.97 -1.27 -1.84
N GLU A 45 15.98 -0.58 -1.30
CA GLU A 45 16.28 -0.61 0.13
C GLU A 45 15.14 -0.02 0.96
N LEU A 46 14.57 1.12 0.52
CA LEU A 46 13.42 1.76 1.16
C LEU A 46 12.18 0.86 1.13
N ALA A 47 11.86 0.29 -0.03
CA ALA A 47 10.77 -0.66 -0.19
C ALA A 47 10.94 -1.90 0.70
N CYS A 48 12.16 -2.44 0.80
CA CYS A 48 12.49 -3.57 1.66
C CYS A 48 12.35 -3.22 3.14
N ARG A 49 12.84 -2.05 3.58
CA ARG A 49 12.71 -1.57 4.96
C ARG A 49 11.24 -1.42 5.35
N LEU A 50 10.43 -0.80 4.50
CA LEU A 50 9.00 -0.64 4.74
C LEU A 50 8.29 -2.00 4.84
N SER A 51 8.52 -2.87 3.84
CA SER A 51 7.90 -4.20 3.81
C SER A 51 8.25 -5.02 5.05
N HIS A 52 9.49 -4.93 5.52
CA HIS A 52 9.93 -5.61 6.75
C HIS A 52 9.20 -5.08 7.99
N ARG A 53 9.04 -3.75 8.13
CA ARG A 53 8.35 -3.13 9.27
C ARG A 53 6.87 -3.48 9.31
N ILE A 54 6.20 -3.46 8.16
CA ILE A 54 4.79 -3.83 8.05
C ILE A 54 4.62 -5.33 8.31
N SER A 55 5.45 -6.18 7.71
CA SER A 55 5.40 -7.64 7.94
C SER A 55 5.57 -8.00 9.41
N LYS A 56 6.52 -7.34 10.09
CA LYS A 56 6.73 -7.51 11.52
C LYS A 56 5.51 -7.09 12.35
N SER A 57 4.81 -6.06 11.92
CA SER A 57 3.63 -5.53 12.63
C SER A 57 2.36 -6.34 12.37
N LEU A 58 2.28 -7.06 11.24
CA LEU A 58 1.15 -7.93 10.90
C LEU A 58 1.34 -9.39 11.33
N GLY A 59 2.53 -9.76 11.81
CA GLY A 59 2.88 -11.17 12.07
C GLY A 59 2.95 -12.07 10.82
N ARG A 60 2.88 -11.51 9.61
CA ARG A 60 2.88 -12.23 8.32
C ARG A 60 3.69 -11.50 7.27
N ASN A 61 4.09 -12.22 6.21
CA ASN A 61 4.77 -11.60 5.07
C ASN A 61 3.81 -10.62 4.36
N TRP A 62 4.28 -9.39 4.18
CA TRP A 62 3.58 -8.35 3.46
C TRP A 62 4.49 -7.75 2.39
N ARG A 63 3.90 -7.44 1.25
CA ARG A 63 4.51 -6.66 0.17
C ARG A 63 3.47 -5.71 -0.42
N PRO A 64 3.91 -4.59 -1.00
CA PRO A 64 3.05 -3.75 -1.81
C PRO A 64 2.38 -4.53 -2.93
N LEU A 65 1.21 -4.06 -3.35
CA LEU A 65 0.49 -4.57 -4.50
C LEU A 65 1.14 -4.00 -5.78
N PRO A 66 1.66 -4.84 -6.70
CA PRO A 66 2.30 -4.35 -7.92
C PRO A 66 1.32 -3.55 -8.77
N ASP A 67 1.76 -2.45 -9.35
CA ASP A 67 0.91 -1.57 -10.15
C ASP A 67 0.31 -2.27 -11.38
N ASP A 68 1.02 -3.26 -11.95
CA ASP A 68 0.56 -4.11 -13.06
C ASP A 68 -0.68 -4.96 -12.70
N SER A 69 -0.99 -5.10 -11.41
CA SER A 69 -2.20 -5.80 -10.95
C SER A 69 -3.42 -4.88 -10.79
N LEU A 70 -3.22 -3.57 -11.00
CA LEU A 70 -4.30 -2.59 -10.96
C LEU A 70 -4.95 -2.49 -12.34
N PRO A 71 -6.29 -2.38 -12.42
CA PRO A 71 -6.93 -2.12 -13.69
C PRO A 71 -6.49 -0.76 -14.25
N GLU A 72 -6.41 -0.65 -15.59
CA GLU A 72 -5.92 0.56 -16.28
C GLU A 72 -6.69 1.83 -15.90
N ALA A 73 -7.96 1.68 -15.52
CA ALA A 73 -8.84 2.78 -15.10
C ALA A 73 -8.36 3.52 -13.83
N ILE A 74 -7.47 2.96 -13.01
CA ILE A 74 -6.83 3.68 -11.89
C ILE A 74 -5.89 4.78 -12.39
N PHE A 75 -5.29 4.59 -13.57
CA PHE A 75 -4.29 5.50 -14.12
C PHE A 75 -4.87 6.49 -15.14
N ASP A 76 -6.15 6.35 -15.49
CA ASP A 76 -6.87 7.23 -16.42
C ASP A 76 -7.64 8.30 -15.63
N GLU A 77 -7.12 9.54 -15.65
CA GLU A 77 -7.76 10.71 -15.03
C GLU A 77 -9.15 11.05 -15.60
N MET A 78 -9.47 10.54 -16.81
CA MET A 78 -10.76 10.71 -17.46
C MET A 78 -11.70 9.54 -17.20
N ALA A 79 -11.21 8.43 -16.65
CA ALA A 79 -12.06 7.31 -16.25
C ALA A 79 -12.81 7.65 -14.95
N ASN A 80 -14.06 7.20 -14.85
CA ASN A 80 -14.83 7.31 -13.61
C ASN A 80 -14.34 6.28 -12.59
N ALA A 81 -13.12 6.48 -12.09
CA ALA A 81 -12.45 5.60 -11.14
C ALA A 81 -13.29 5.42 -9.86
N GLU A 82 -14.04 6.44 -9.46
CA GLU A 82 -14.91 6.36 -8.28
C GLU A 82 -16.01 5.30 -8.45
N GLU A 83 -16.66 5.23 -9.61
CA GLU A 83 -17.71 4.26 -9.89
C GLU A 83 -17.15 2.84 -10.17
N VAL A 84 -15.98 2.77 -10.82
CA VAL A 84 -15.30 1.50 -11.14
C VAL A 84 -14.61 0.88 -9.93
N TYR A 85 -14.16 1.65 -8.94
CA TYR A 85 -13.39 1.10 -7.81
C TYR A 85 -14.15 1.08 -6.49
N ASN A 86 -15.23 1.85 -6.35
CA ASN A 86 -16.02 1.83 -5.10
C ASN A 86 -16.50 0.41 -4.76
N HIS A 87 -16.92 -0.37 -5.75
CA HIS A 87 -17.38 -1.73 -5.46
C HIS A 87 -16.25 -2.63 -4.94
N ILE A 88 -15.02 -2.47 -5.44
CA ILE A 88 -13.85 -3.26 -5.00
C ILE A 88 -13.39 -2.81 -3.61
N PHE A 89 -13.25 -1.49 -3.39
CA PHE A 89 -12.85 -0.94 -2.10
C PHE A 89 -13.86 -1.24 -0.98
N LEU A 90 -15.16 -1.23 -1.28
CA LEU A 90 -16.20 -1.53 -0.30
C LEU A 90 -16.26 -3.01 0.08
N GLU A 91 -15.79 -3.92 -0.78
CA GLU A 91 -15.71 -5.34 -0.44
C GLU A 91 -14.60 -5.64 0.57
N ASP A 92 -13.43 -5.02 0.42
CA ASP A 92 -12.31 -5.16 1.35
C ASP A 92 -12.57 -4.49 2.73
N GLN A 93 -13.60 -3.66 2.85
CA GLN A 93 -14.02 -3.03 4.11
C GLN A 93 -15.17 -3.74 4.81
N LYS A 94 -15.70 -4.84 4.25
CA LYS A 94 -16.75 -5.61 4.93
C LYS A 94 -16.16 -6.26 6.18
N TYR A 95 -16.70 -5.89 7.35
CA TYR A 95 -16.35 -6.53 8.62
C TYR A 95 -16.62 -8.04 8.53
N ILE A 96 -15.65 -8.85 8.97
CA ILE A 96 -15.90 -10.25 9.28
C ILE A 96 -16.90 -10.27 10.45
N GLN A 97 -18.15 -10.64 10.18
CA GLN A 97 -19.10 -10.96 11.25
C GLN A 97 -18.60 -12.24 11.93
N MET A 98 -18.09 -12.10 13.17
CA MET A 98 -17.96 -13.22 14.10
C MET A 98 -19.34 -13.62 14.64
#